data_AF-A0A2V2RTQ1-F1
#
_entry.id   AF-A0A2V2RTQ1-F1
#
_cell.length_a   1.000
_cell.length_b   1.000
_cell.length_c   1.000
_cell.angle_alpha   90.00
_cell.angle_beta   90.00
_cell.angle_gamma   90.00
#
_symmetry.space_group_name_H-M   'P 1'
#
loop_
_entity.id
_entity.type
_entity.pdbx_description
1 polymer ?
#
loop_
_entity_poly.entity_id
_entity_poly.type
_entity_poly.pdbx_seq_one_letter_code
_entity_poly.pdbx_strand_id
1 'polypeptide(L)'
;TAVEFSARAGLPPTQTCIGCHGEGQILSQSPRLAPMRESWKSGLPIPWVNVHRLPDYVYFNHAAHVNRGVDCLSCHGNVAGMGVVREVQPLTMAWCLQCHRQPEKFLRPSTDAALNCPFSIAAPASVSGVSPPVSCGGCHR
;
A
#
# COMPACT_ATOMS: atom_id res chain seq x y z
N THR A 1 -6.09 8.37 1.42
CA THR A 1 -4.82 7.91 2.05
C THR A 1 -3.70 8.77 1.52
N ALA A 2 -2.47 8.67 2.03
CA ALA A 2 -1.37 9.56 1.65
C ALA A 2 -0.44 8.98 0.56
N VAL A 3 -0.87 7.91 -0.10
CA VAL A 3 -0.02 7.07 -0.95
C VAL A 3 0.59 7.82 -2.14
N GLU A 4 -0.12 8.78 -2.74
CA GLU A 4 0.36 9.52 -3.92
C GLU A 4 1.34 10.65 -3.57
N PHE A 5 1.40 11.10 -2.32
CA PHE A 5 2.16 12.31 -1.95
C PHE A 5 3.08 12.13 -0.74
N SER A 6 3.03 10.99 -0.05
CA SER A 6 3.87 10.69 1.12
C SER A 6 4.67 9.40 0.94
N ALA A 7 5.79 9.32 1.67
CA ALA A 7 6.57 8.10 1.76
C ALA A 7 5.79 6.94 2.39
N ARG A 8 4.84 7.25 3.29
CA ARG A 8 3.97 6.27 3.94
C ARG A 8 2.54 6.41 3.41
N ALA A 9 1.95 5.32 2.94
CA ALA A 9 0.54 5.29 2.52
C ALA A 9 -0.43 5.58 3.67
N GLY A 10 -0.11 5.10 4.87
CA GLY A 10 -0.93 5.22 6.08
C GLY A 10 -2.11 4.26 6.12
N LEU A 11 -2.57 3.94 7.34
CA LEU A 11 -3.84 3.26 7.56
C LEU A 11 -4.95 4.31 7.76
N PRO A 12 -6.20 4.01 7.38
CA PRO A 12 -7.30 4.94 7.59
C PRO A 12 -7.52 5.20 9.09
N PRO A 13 -7.84 6.44 9.48
CA PRO A 13 -8.21 6.75 10.86
C PRO A 13 -9.55 6.11 11.21
N THR A 14 -9.82 5.94 12.51
CA THR A 14 -11.09 5.39 13.02
C THR A 14 -12.32 6.14 12.50
N GLN A 15 -12.18 7.46 12.26
CA GLN A 15 -13.21 8.30 11.65
C GLN A 15 -13.75 7.73 10.33
N THR A 16 -12.86 7.21 9.47
CA THR A 16 -13.25 6.63 8.18
C THR A 16 -14.19 5.44 8.38
N CYS A 17 -13.93 4.63 9.41
CA CYS A 17 -14.76 3.46 9.72
C CYS A 17 -16.11 3.88 10.34
N ILE A 18 -16.11 4.85 11.25
CA ILE A 18 -17.31 5.33 11.95
C ILE A 18 -18.26 6.09 11.01
N GLY A 19 -17.76 6.65 9.90
CA GLY A 19 -18.61 7.25 8.87
C GLY A 19 -19.72 6.32 8.37
N CYS A 20 -19.51 5.00 8.40
CA CYS A 20 -20.54 4.01 8.05
C CYS A 20 -20.94 3.08 9.21
N HIS A 21 -20.05 2.84 10.16
CA HIS A 21 -20.28 1.94 11.30
C HIS A 21 -20.57 2.65 12.63
N GLY A 22 -20.94 3.94 12.55
CA GLY A 22 -21.38 4.73 13.70
C GLY A 22 -22.68 4.22 14.32
N GLU A 23 -23.10 4.85 15.41
CA GLU A 23 -24.29 4.45 16.16
C GLU A 23 -25.55 4.40 15.29
N GLY A 24 -26.30 3.30 15.36
CA GLY A 24 -27.51 3.09 14.57
C GLY A 24 -27.29 2.80 13.08
N GLN A 25 -26.03 2.74 12.62
CA GLN A 25 -25.68 2.45 11.23
C GLN A 25 -25.28 0.97 11.02
N ILE A 26 -24.67 0.69 9.87
CA ILE A 26 -24.31 -0.65 9.39
C ILE A 26 -23.54 -1.41 10.46
N LEU A 27 -24.09 -2.54 10.91
CA LEU A 27 -23.45 -3.47 11.84
C LEU A 27 -22.89 -2.81 13.12
N SER A 28 -23.42 -1.65 13.51
CA SER A 28 -22.90 -0.81 14.60
C SER A 28 -22.78 -1.56 15.94
N GLN A 29 -23.65 -2.54 16.19
CA GLN A 29 -23.66 -3.37 17.41
C GLN A 29 -22.87 -4.68 17.29
N SER A 30 -22.23 -4.96 16.15
CA SER A 30 -21.46 -6.19 15.96
C SER A 30 -20.33 -6.31 16.97
N PRO A 31 -20.16 -7.46 17.65
CA PRO A 31 -19.04 -7.68 18.57
C PRO A 31 -17.68 -7.52 17.89
N ARG A 32 -17.57 -7.84 16.60
CA ARG A 32 -16.31 -7.73 15.83
C ARG A 32 -15.82 -6.29 15.68
N LEU A 33 -16.71 -5.31 15.81
CA LEU A 33 -16.38 -3.88 15.69
C LEU A 33 -16.10 -3.21 17.05
N ALA A 34 -16.02 -3.98 18.13
CA ALA A 34 -15.70 -3.44 19.47
C ALA A 34 -14.41 -2.62 19.51
N PRO A 35 -13.28 -3.04 18.88
CA PRO A 35 -12.05 -2.23 18.89
C PRO A 35 -12.20 -0.87 18.21
N MET A 36 -12.99 -0.80 17.14
CA MET A 36 -13.27 0.45 16.43
C MET A 36 -14.14 1.38 17.26
N ARG A 37 -15.19 0.86 17.93
CA ARG A 37 -16.02 1.67 18.83
C ARG A 37 -15.24 2.18 20.02
N GLU A 38 -14.37 1.36 20.60
CA GLU A 38 -13.51 1.77 21.71
C GLU A 38 -12.52 2.85 21.28
N SER A 39 -11.90 2.67 20.11
CA SER A 39 -11.03 3.68 19.51
C SER A 39 -11.76 5.01 19.27
N TRP A 40 -13.02 4.97 18.85
CA TRP A 40 -13.84 6.17 18.66
C TRP A 40 -14.16 6.89 19.98
N LYS A 41 -14.50 6.14 21.04
CA LYS A 41 -14.85 6.71 22.36
C LYS A 41 -13.63 7.26 23.11
N SER A 42 -12.53 6.52 23.08
CA SER A 42 -11.30 6.86 23.81
C SER A 42 -10.42 7.89 23.08
N GLY A 43 -10.62 8.06 21.78
CA GLY A 43 -9.72 8.85 20.92
C GLY A 43 -8.37 8.18 20.65
N LEU A 44 -8.12 6.98 21.20
CA LEU A 44 -6.90 6.21 20.95
C LEU A 44 -7.02 5.45 19.62
N PRO A 45 -5.95 5.32 18.82
CA PRO A 45 -5.99 4.61 17.55
C PRO A 45 -6.19 3.09 17.76
N ILE A 46 -6.80 2.44 16.77
CA ILE A 46 -6.88 0.98 16.72
C ILE A 46 -5.45 0.40 16.65
N PRO A 47 -5.10 -0.60 17.49
CA PRO A 47 -3.76 -1.20 17.52
C PRO A 47 -3.56 -2.16 16.33
N TRP A 48 -3.38 -1.59 15.15
CA TRP A 48 -3.16 -2.37 13.93
C TRP A 48 -1.85 -3.14 13.95
N VAL A 49 -1.90 -4.40 13.51
CA VAL A 49 -0.71 -5.18 13.22
C VAL A 49 -0.24 -4.86 11.80
N ASN A 50 0.98 -4.32 11.67
CA ASN A 50 1.55 -4.06 10.36
C ASN A 50 2.15 -5.34 9.78
N VAL A 51 1.66 -5.74 8.60
CA VAL A 51 2.09 -6.96 7.90
C VAL A 51 3.31 -6.70 7.02
N HIS A 52 3.44 -5.50 6.43
CA HIS A 52 4.55 -5.14 5.55
C HIS A 52 5.50 -4.22 6.31
N ARG A 53 6.49 -4.81 6.98
CA ARG A 53 7.50 -4.07 7.74
C ARG A 53 8.88 -4.29 7.17
N LEU A 54 9.42 -3.26 6.53
CA LEU A 54 10.83 -3.20 6.18
C LEU A 54 11.67 -2.86 7.42
N PRO A 55 12.95 -3.26 7.46
CA PRO A 55 13.87 -2.85 8.51
C PRO A 55 14.00 -1.33 8.61
N ASP A 56 14.22 -0.81 9.81
CA ASP A 56 14.19 0.64 10.06
C ASP A 56 15.35 1.40 9.38
N TYR A 57 16.43 0.71 8.99
CA TYR A 57 17.53 1.26 8.18
C TYR A 57 17.22 1.35 6.67
N VAL A 58 16.01 0.96 6.25
CA VAL A 58 15.54 1.06 4.87
C VAL A 58 14.48 2.13 4.77
N TYR A 59 14.78 3.19 4.02
CA TYR A 59 13.82 4.21 3.66
C TYR A 59 13.08 3.84 2.38
N PHE A 60 11.77 3.63 2.50
CA PHE A 60 10.86 3.39 1.38
C PHE A 60 9.88 4.56 1.21
N ASN A 61 9.58 4.93 -0.04
CA ASN A 61 8.68 6.04 -0.35
C ASN A 61 7.58 5.60 -1.33
N HIS A 62 6.33 5.46 -0.87
CA HIS A 62 5.19 5.05 -1.71
C HIS A 62 4.97 6.00 -2.90
N ALA A 63 4.92 7.31 -2.66
CA ALA A 63 4.70 8.31 -3.71
C ALA A 63 5.72 8.21 -4.85
N ALA A 64 6.99 7.89 -4.54
CA ALA A 64 8.03 7.72 -5.55
C ALA A 64 7.77 6.54 -6.50
N HIS A 65 7.05 5.50 -6.05
CA HIS A 65 6.77 4.31 -6.83
C HIS A 65 5.43 4.43 -7.58
N VAL A 66 4.35 4.77 -6.88
CA VAL A 66 2.99 4.80 -7.47
C VAL A 66 2.90 5.84 -8.58
N ASN A 67 3.52 7.02 -8.39
CA ASN A 67 3.53 8.09 -9.40
C ASN A 67 4.40 7.75 -10.62
N ARG A 68 5.18 6.66 -10.56
CA ARG A 68 5.98 6.16 -11.68
C ARG A 68 5.41 4.90 -12.31
N GLY A 69 4.18 4.53 -11.95
CA GLY A 69 3.46 3.42 -12.60
C GLY A 69 3.71 2.05 -11.97
N VAL A 70 4.18 2.00 -10.72
CA VAL A 70 4.20 0.76 -9.93
C VAL A 70 2.80 0.53 -9.36
N ASP A 71 2.21 -0.62 -9.68
CA ASP A 71 0.86 -0.98 -9.24
C ASP A 71 0.86 -1.59 -7.82
N CYS A 72 -0.29 -1.50 -7.13
CA CYS A 72 -0.45 -2.09 -5.80
C CYS A 72 -0.30 -3.62 -5.83
N LEU A 73 -0.78 -4.24 -6.92
CA LEU A 73 -0.85 -5.70 -7.08
C LEU A 73 0.54 -6.34 -7.18
N SER A 74 1.53 -5.71 -7.85
CA SER A 74 2.88 -6.27 -7.96
C SER A 74 3.59 -6.38 -6.62
N CYS A 75 3.29 -5.49 -5.67
CA CYS A 75 3.91 -5.47 -4.34
C CYS A 75 3.08 -6.18 -3.26
N HIS A 76 1.77 -5.92 -3.20
CA HIS A 76 0.88 -6.40 -2.12
C HIS A 76 0.02 -7.60 -2.51
N GLY A 77 0.04 -8.03 -3.78
CA GLY A 77 -0.84 -9.07 -4.29
C GLY A 77 -2.31 -8.62 -4.38
N ASN A 78 -3.21 -9.56 -4.70
CA ASN A 78 -4.63 -9.25 -4.91
C ASN A 78 -5.35 -9.05 -3.57
N VAL A 79 -5.16 -7.88 -2.95
CA VAL A 79 -5.77 -7.53 -1.66
C VAL A 79 -7.30 -7.59 -1.71
N ALA A 80 -7.93 -7.30 -2.85
CA ALA A 80 -9.38 -7.40 -3.00
C ALA A 80 -9.91 -8.84 -2.80
N GLY A 81 -9.09 -9.86 -3.09
CA GLY A 81 -9.39 -11.27 -2.85
C GLY A 81 -8.91 -11.80 -1.51
N MET A 82 -8.32 -10.98 -0.64
CA MET A 82 -7.80 -11.40 0.66
C MET A 82 -8.83 -11.19 1.78
N GLY A 83 -9.23 -12.27 2.44
CA GLY A 83 -10.03 -12.18 3.68
C GLY A 83 -9.25 -11.57 4.86
N VAL A 84 -7.93 -11.82 4.90
CA VAL A 84 -6.98 -11.18 5.81
C VAL A 84 -5.72 -10.88 5.01
N VAL A 85 -5.20 -9.65 5.14
CA VAL A 85 -3.98 -9.23 4.43
C VAL A 85 -2.79 -10.07 4.89
N ARG A 86 -2.00 -10.52 3.91
CA ARG A 86 -0.76 -11.28 4.13
C ARG A 86 0.34 -10.77 3.22
N GLU A 87 1.57 -11.01 3.61
CA GLU A 87 2.71 -10.77 2.73
C GLU A 87 2.69 -11.78 1.58
N VAL A 88 2.62 -11.28 0.33
CA VAL A 88 2.65 -12.11 -0.88
C VAL A 88 4.02 -12.07 -1.54
N GLN A 89 4.65 -10.90 -1.52
CA GLN A 89 6.00 -10.69 -2.02
C GLN A 89 6.97 -10.63 -0.85
N PRO A 90 8.20 -11.14 -1.00
CA PRO A 90 9.15 -11.21 0.11
C PRO A 90 9.71 -9.85 0.55
N LEU A 91 9.53 -8.80 -0.27
CA LEU A 91 10.03 -7.43 -0.03
C LEU A 91 11.51 -7.35 0.41
N THR A 92 12.32 -8.32 -0.04
CA THR A 92 13.76 -8.35 0.24
C THR A 92 14.51 -7.38 -0.69
N MET A 93 15.71 -6.96 -0.29
CA MET A 93 16.58 -6.14 -1.13
C MET A 93 16.77 -6.73 -2.54
N ALA A 94 17.00 -8.05 -2.64
CA ALA A 94 17.17 -8.73 -3.92
C ALA A 94 15.92 -8.59 -4.80
N TRP A 95 14.74 -8.74 -4.22
CA TRP A 95 13.46 -8.55 -4.92
C TRP A 95 13.25 -7.10 -5.36
N CYS A 96 13.52 -6.12 -4.48
CA CYS A 96 13.46 -4.70 -4.85
C CYS A 96 14.40 -4.37 -6.03
N LEU A 97 15.63 -4.92 -6.00
CA LEU A 97 16.63 -4.71 -7.04
C LEU A 97 16.28 -5.39 -8.38
N GLN A 98 15.45 -6.43 -8.40
CA GLN A 98 14.98 -7.01 -9.66
C GLN A 98 14.21 -5.97 -10.47
N CYS A 99 13.31 -5.23 -9.82
CA CYS A 99 12.59 -4.13 -10.46
C CYS A 99 13.49 -2.93 -10.74
N HIS A 100 14.34 -2.51 -9.80
CA HIS A 100 15.21 -1.34 -10.01
C HIS A 100 16.22 -1.51 -11.15
N ARG A 101 16.64 -2.75 -11.44
CA ARG A 101 17.57 -3.07 -12.54
C ARG A 101 16.89 -3.22 -13.90
N GLN A 102 15.61 -3.57 -13.92
CA GLN A 102 14.82 -3.84 -15.14
C GLN A 102 13.39 -3.28 -15.00
N PRO A 103 13.22 -1.98 -14.74
CA PRO A 103 11.92 -1.39 -14.42
C PRO A 103 10.90 -1.55 -15.55
N GLU A 104 11.34 -1.58 -16.80
CA GLU A 104 10.51 -1.74 -17.99
C GLU A 104 9.65 -3.01 -17.99
N LYS A 105 10.04 -4.03 -17.20
CA LYS A 105 9.29 -5.29 -17.06
C LYS A 105 8.14 -5.21 -16.05
N PHE A 106 8.14 -4.20 -15.18
CA PHE A 106 7.23 -4.12 -14.04
C PHE A 106 6.35 -2.87 -14.07
N LEU A 107 6.80 -1.79 -14.70
CA LEU A 107 6.03 -0.54 -14.78
C LEU A 107 4.83 -0.67 -15.71
N ARG A 108 3.74 0.00 -15.32
CA ARG A 108 2.54 0.15 -16.12
C ARG A 108 2.32 1.61 -16.52
N PRO A 109 1.60 1.88 -17.63
CA PRO A 109 1.22 3.23 -17.99
C PRO A 109 0.50 3.92 -16.83
N SER A 110 0.93 5.13 -16.48
CA SER A 110 0.33 5.98 -15.45
C SER A 110 -0.98 6.60 -15.97
N THR A 111 -1.95 5.76 -16.32
CA THR A 111 -3.33 6.15 -16.61
C THR A 111 -4.20 5.77 -15.43
N ASP A 112 -5.22 6.56 -15.12
CA ASP A 112 -6.15 6.31 -13.99
C ASP A 112 -6.76 4.90 -14.02
N ALA A 113 -6.87 4.28 -15.19
CA ALA A 113 -7.33 2.91 -15.38
C ALA A 113 -6.39 1.83 -14.79
N ALA A 114 -5.09 2.11 -14.61
CA ALA A 114 -4.12 1.17 -14.03
C ALA A 114 -4.05 1.24 -12.50
N LEU A 115 -4.42 2.38 -11.90
CA LEU A 115 -4.43 2.60 -10.45
C LEU A 115 -5.78 2.22 -9.81
N ASN A 116 -6.87 2.24 -10.58
CA ASN A 116 -8.23 2.19 -10.05
C ASN A 116 -9.05 0.94 -10.49
N CYS A 117 -8.43 -0.08 -11.10
CA CYS A 117 -9.16 -1.25 -11.60
C CYS A 117 -8.62 -2.57 -11.02
N PRO A 118 -9.46 -3.38 -10.33
CA PRO A 118 -9.05 -4.64 -9.72
C PRO A 118 -8.74 -5.77 -10.73
N PHE A 119 -8.89 -5.54 -12.03
CA PHE A 119 -8.80 -6.59 -13.07
C PHE A 119 -8.11 -6.20 -14.39
N SER A 120 -7.46 -5.02 -14.50
CA SER A 120 -6.72 -4.68 -15.72
C SER A 120 -5.23 -4.96 -15.60
N ILE A 121 -4.83 -6.12 -16.12
CA ILE A 121 -3.47 -6.46 -16.54
C ILE A 121 -3.12 -5.64 -17.78
N ALA A 122 -2.96 -4.32 -17.62
CA ALA A 122 -2.25 -3.58 -18.66
C ALA A 122 -0.86 -4.20 -18.75
N ALA A 123 -0.48 -4.62 -19.97
CA ALA A 123 0.84 -5.17 -20.23
C ALA A 123 1.91 -4.17 -19.74
N PRO A 124 3.04 -4.67 -19.20
CA PRO A 124 4.13 -3.78 -18.85
C PRO A 124 4.49 -2.93 -20.07
N ALA A 125 4.53 -1.62 -19.85
CA ALA A 125 4.84 -0.67 -20.89
C ALA A 125 6.07 0.09 -20.44
N SER A 126 7.00 0.32 -21.37
CA SER A 126 8.19 1.12 -21.09
C SER A 126 7.76 2.55 -20.74
N VAL A 127 7.78 2.89 -19.46
CA VAL A 127 7.63 4.28 -19.02
C VAL A 127 9.00 4.94 -19.23
N SER A 128 9.11 5.74 -20.30
CA SER A 128 10.34 6.46 -20.64
C SER A 128 10.74 7.41 -19.51
N GLY A 129 12.03 7.46 -19.18
CA GLY A 129 12.57 8.43 -18.22
C GLY A 129 12.53 8.01 -16.73
N VAL A 130 12.32 6.73 -16.43
CA VAL A 130 12.46 6.19 -15.06
C VAL A 130 13.85 5.58 -14.88
N SER A 131 14.61 6.09 -13.91
CA SER A 131 15.93 5.57 -13.53
C SER A 131 15.95 5.30 -12.02
N PRO A 132 15.54 4.09 -11.58
CA PRO A 132 15.52 3.74 -10.17
C PRO A 132 16.95 3.64 -9.60
N PRO A 133 17.16 4.00 -8.33
CA PRO A 133 18.49 3.91 -7.73
C PRO A 133 18.90 2.44 -7.53
N VAL A 134 20.12 2.09 -7.91
CA VAL A 134 20.72 0.78 -7.65
C VAL A 134 21.90 0.84 -6.67
N SER A 135 22.19 2.04 -6.15
CA SER A 135 23.25 2.29 -5.18
C SER A 135 22.78 2.03 -3.74
N CYS A 136 23.72 1.79 -2.84
CA CYS A 136 23.42 1.54 -1.42
C CYS A 136 22.64 2.71 -0.78
N GLY A 137 23.04 3.95 -1.05
CA GLY A 137 22.38 5.15 -0.54
C GLY A 137 21.02 5.46 -1.15
N GLY A 138 20.54 4.67 -2.12
CA GLY A 138 19.20 4.83 -2.68
C GLY A 138 18.10 4.57 -1.66
N CYS A 139 18.32 3.60 -0.76
CA CYS A 139 17.34 3.18 0.24
C CYS A 139 17.92 3.11 1.65
N HIS A 140 19.22 2.84 1.81
CA HIS A 140 19.83 2.78 3.15
C HIS A 140 20.09 4.18 3.69
N ARG A 141 19.58 4.48 4.89
CA ARG A 141 19.74 5.76 5.58
C ARG A 141 19.98 5.54 7.07
#